data_AF-A0A0G1YCJ2-F1
#
_entry.id   AF-A0A0G1YCJ2-F1
#
_cell.length_a   1.000
_cell.length_b   1.000
_cell.length_c   1.000
_cell.angle_alpha   90.00
_cell.angle_beta   90.00
_cell.angle_gamma   90.00
#
_symmetry.space_group_name_H-M   'P 1'
#
loop_
_entity.id
_entity.type
_entity.pdbx_description
1 polymer ?
#
loop_
_entity_poly.entity_id
_entity_poly.type
_entity_poly.pdbx_seq_one_letter_code
_entity_poly.pdbx_strand_id
1 'polypeptide(L)'
;MTWRRYRQIAKDGKVPEPQRGMVDALEALARLAAYYQSMAEGGDDASLTDERKRKTTAEADIAEMERDVMRGNLILRSEVVGELVSRVVVLKGDLLSLPRRLAKYPEAKDISYKYIMQLLKTYSRPSGVFRKAKEGKEHAKSKV
;
A
#
# COMPACT_ATOMS: atom_id res chain seq x y z
N MET A 1 -36.95 -7.82 -33.17
CA MET A 1 -37.21 -7.72 -31.72
C MET A 1 -38.57 -8.34 -31.40
N THR A 2 -38.66 -9.21 -30.40
CA THR A 2 -39.89 -9.98 -30.08
C THR A 2 -40.66 -9.34 -28.92
N TRP A 3 -41.99 -9.45 -28.90
CA TRP A 3 -42.85 -8.94 -27.81
C TRP A 3 -42.43 -9.42 -26.42
N ARG A 4 -42.01 -10.69 -26.29
CA ARG A 4 -41.49 -11.26 -25.04
C ARG A 4 -40.25 -10.52 -24.53
N ARG A 5 -39.35 -10.15 -25.44
CA ARG A 5 -38.10 -9.44 -25.14
C ARG A 5 -38.36 -7.98 -24.77
N TYR A 6 -39.30 -7.33 -25.46
CA TYR A 6 -39.74 -5.98 -25.11
C TYR A 6 -40.27 -5.92 -23.67
N ARG A 7 -41.16 -6.85 -23.32
CA ARG A 7 -41.75 -6.92 -21.98
C ARG A 7 -40.74 -7.19 -20.87
N GLN A 8 -39.67 -7.94 -21.17
CA GLN A 8 -38.58 -8.17 -20.25
C GLN A 8 -37.80 -6.87 -19.97
N ILE A 9 -37.44 -6.13 -21.02
CA ILE A 9 -36.72 -4.85 -20.90
C ILE A 9 -37.59 -3.77 -20.22
N ALA A 10 -38.90 -3.78 -20.47
CA ALA A 10 -39.84 -2.89 -19.80
C ALA A 10 -39.94 -3.18 -18.29
N LYS A 11 -39.94 -4.46 -17.88
CA LYS A 11 -39.86 -4.85 -16.45
C LYS A 11 -38.59 -4.39 -15.76
N ASP A 12 -37.48 -4.34 -16.51
CA ASP A 12 -36.21 -3.81 -16.02
C ASP A 12 -36.19 -2.26 -15.97
N GLY A 13 -37.32 -1.60 -16.26
CA GLY A 13 -37.50 -0.15 -16.18
C GLY A 13 -36.87 0.65 -17.31
N LYS A 14 -36.27 -0.01 -18.31
CA LYS A 14 -35.48 0.65 -19.36
C LYS A 14 -36.31 1.21 -20.51
N VAL A 15 -37.54 0.73 -20.68
CA VAL A 15 -38.47 1.07 -21.78
C VAL A 15 -39.90 1.16 -21.20
N PRO A 16 -40.85 1.93 -21.77
CA PRO A 16 -42.17 2.12 -21.17
C PRO A 16 -42.96 0.81 -21.03
N GLU A 17 -43.72 0.66 -19.95
CA GLU A 17 -44.60 -0.50 -19.79
C GLU A 17 -45.84 -0.40 -20.71
N PRO A 18 -46.31 -1.51 -21.29
CA PRO A 18 -47.52 -1.51 -22.09
C PRO A 18 -48.75 -1.20 -21.25
N GLN A 19 -49.45 -0.11 -21.54
CA GLN A 19 -50.74 0.21 -20.92
C GLN A 19 -51.86 -0.42 -21.75
N ARG A 20 -52.66 -1.31 -21.14
CA ARG A 20 -53.75 -2.04 -21.82
C ARG A 20 -53.30 -2.77 -23.11
N GLY A 21 -52.05 -3.21 -23.15
CA GLY A 21 -51.48 -3.92 -24.32
C GLY A 21 -51.05 -3.00 -25.47
N MET A 22 -51.19 -1.68 -25.33
CA MET A 22 -50.67 -0.69 -26.27
C MET A 22 -49.46 0.03 -25.67
N VAL A 23 -48.60 0.51 -26.56
CA VAL A 23 -47.36 1.22 -26.22
C VAL A 23 -47.30 2.46 -27.09
N ASP A 24 -46.90 3.60 -26.53
CA ASP A 24 -46.52 4.76 -27.33
C ASP A 24 -45.29 4.41 -28.18
N ALA A 25 -45.49 4.33 -29.48
CA ALA A 25 -44.47 3.89 -30.42
C ALA A 25 -43.25 4.81 -30.44
N LEU A 26 -43.45 6.13 -30.32
CA LEU A 26 -42.35 7.10 -30.40
C LEU A 26 -41.49 7.05 -29.14
N GLU A 27 -42.12 7.04 -27.97
CA GLU A 27 -41.40 6.96 -26.70
C GLU A 27 -40.69 5.61 -26.55
N ALA A 28 -41.34 4.51 -26.94
CA ALA A 28 -40.75 3.19 -26.89
C ALA A 28 -39.53 3.06 -27.80
N LEU A 29 -39.59 3.60 -29.03
CA LEU A 29 -38.48 3.53 -29.97
C LEU A 29 -37.28 4.35 -29.49
N ALA A 30 -37.52 5.55 -28.95
CA ALA A 30 -36.48 6.41 -28.41
C ALA A 30 -35.75 5.77 -27.23
N ARG A 31 -36.49 5.21 -26.26
CA ARG A 31 -35.88 4.51 -25.11
C ARG A 31 -35.19 3.21 -25.53
N LEU A 32 -35.72 2.52 -26.54
CA LEU A 32 -35.07 1.34 -27.11
C LEU A 32 -33.75 1.66 -27.79
N ALA A 33 -33.69 2.73 -28.58
CA ALA A 33 -32.47 3.19 -29.20
C ALA A 33 -31.41 3.54 -28.14
N ALA A 34 -31.79 4.28 -27.09
CA ALA A 34 -30.91 4.60 -25.97
C ALA A 34 -30.43 3.34 -25.21
N TYR A 35 -31.31 2.36 -25.00
CA TYR A 35 -30.96 1.09 -24.37
C TYR A 35 -29.93 0.27 -25.18
N TYR A 36 -30.08 0.20 -26.50
CA TYR A 36 -29.09 -0.49 -27.33
C TYR A 36 -27.80 0.30 -27.51
N GLN A 37 -27.86 1.65 -27.55
CA GLN A 37 -26.67 2.50 -27.53
C GLN A 37 -25.88 2.32 -26.24
N SER A 38 -26.52 2.38 -25.08
CA SER A 38 -25.85 2.12 -23.79
C SER A 38 -25.26 0.71 -23.67
N MET A 39 -25.89 -0.32 -24.25
CA MET A 39 -25.26 -1.66 -24.33
C MET A 39 -24.06 -1.70 -25.29
N ALA A 40 -24.15 -1.01 -26.43
CA ALA A 40 -23.05 -0.94 -27.40
C ALA A 40 -21.85 -0.12 -26.88
N GLU A 41 -22.12 0.88 -26.05
CA GLU A 41 -21.13 1.72 -25.36
C GLU A 41 -20.57 1.07 -24.08
N GLY A 42 -21.02 -0.14 -23.72
CA GLY A 42 -20.44 -0.94 -22.63
C GLY A 42 -21.09 -0.78 -21.26
N GLY A 43 -22.37 -0.41 -21.20
CA GLY A 43 -23.11 -0.26 -19.94
C GLY A 43 -23.01 -1.48 -19.01
N ASP A 44 -22.64 -1.21 -17.75
CA ASP A 44 -22.29 -2.14 -16.64
C ASP A 44 -21.12 -3.11 -16.88
N ASP A 45 -21.03 -3.74 -18.06
CA ASP A 45 -20.05 -4.80 -18.31
C ASP A 45 -18.63 -4.25 -18.61
N ALA A 46 -18.50 -3.05 -19.17
CA ALA A 46 -17.20 -2.40 -19.38
C ALA A 46 -16.55 -2.00 -18.04
N SER A 47 -17.34 -1.48 -17.10
CA SER A 47 -16.84 -1.14 -15.75
C SER A 47 -16.41 -2.40 -14.99
N LEU A 48 -17.21 -3.47 -15.06
CA LEU A 48 -16.89 -4.73 -14.38
C LEU A 48 -15.66 -5.42 -14.99
N THR A 49 -15.51 -5.37 -16.31
CA THR A 49 -14.33 -5.92 -16.99
C THR A 49 -13.08 -5.10 -16.71
N ASP A 50 -13.17 -3.77 -16.61
CA ASP A 50 -12.03 -2.92 -16.28
C ASP A 50 -11.59 -3.06 -14.82
N GLU A 51 -12.53 -3.18 -13.88
CA GLU A 51 -12.22 -3.51 -12.49
C GLU A 51 -11.56 -4.89 -12.36
N ARG A 52 -12.05 -5.88 -13.09
CA ARG A 52 -11.42 -7.22 -13.15
C ARG A 52 -10.02 -7.16 -13.73
N LYS A 53 -9.79 -6.44 -14.82
CA LYS A 53 -8.46 -6.25 -15.40
C LYS A 53 -7.50 -5.62 -14.39
N ARG A 54 -7.90 -4.56 -13.70
CA ARG A 54 -7.08 -3.92 -12.66
C ARG A 54 -6.73 -4.88 -11.54
N LYS A 55 -7.70 -5.68 -11.08
CA LYS A 55 -7.47 -6.70 -10.07
C LYS A 55 -6.50 -7.77 -10.55
N THR A 56 -6.67 -8.29 -11.76
CA THR A 56 -5.77 -9.31 -12.34
C THR A 56 -4.37 -8.78 -12.55
N THR A 57 -4.21 -7.51 -12.97
CA THR A 57 -2.89 -6.87 -13.06
C THR A 57 -2.25 -6.76 -11.68
N ALA A 58 -2.97 -6.29 -10.67
CA ALA A 58 -2.44 -6.20 -9.31
C ALA A 58 -2.07 -7.57 -8.72
N GLU A 59 -2.86 -8.61 -8.99
CA GLU A 59 -2.54 -9.99 -8.58
C GLU A 59 -1.30 -10.52 -9.30
N ALA A 60 -1.15 -10.22 -10.60
CA ALA A 60 0.04 -10.59 -11.36
C ALA A 60 1.30 -9.90 -10.83
N ASP A 61 1.22 -8.60 -10.51
CA ASP A 61 2.33 -7.84 -9.94
C ASP A 61 2.76 -8.40 -8.57
N ILE A 62 1.80 -8.78 -7.72
CA ILE A 62 2.09 -9.43 -6.43
C ILE A 62 2.79 -10.78 -6.65
N ALA A 63 2.29 -11.60 -7.56
CA ALA A 63 2.88 -12.90 -7.86
C ALA A 63 4.30 -12.76 -8.45
N GLU A 64 4.56 -11.73 -9.25
CA GLU A 64 5.89 -11.41 -9.76
C GLU A 64 6.84 -10.99 -8.63
N MET A 65 6.40 -10.10 -7.73
CA MET A 65 7.18 -9.70 -6.56
C MET A 65 7.50 -10.88 -5.64
N GLU A 66 6.53 -11.75 -5.35
CA GLU A 66 6.73 -12.95 -4.53
C GLU A 66 7.72 -13.92 -5.19
N ARG A 67 7.59 -14.15 -6.49
CA ARG A 67 8.52 -14.96 -7.27
C ARG A 67 9.94 -14.41 -7.21
N ASP A 68 10.11 -13.10 -7.32
CA ASP A 68 11.41 -12.46 -7.26
C ASP A 68 12.03 -12.47 -5.86
N VAL A 69 11.21 -12.42 -4.80
CA VAL A 69 11.67 -12.69 -3.42
C VAL A 69 12.15 -14.13 -3.30
N MET A 70 11.38 -15.12 -3.79
CA MET A 70 11.76 -16.54 -3.74
C MET A 70 13.04 -16.85 -4.53
N ARG A 71 13.28 -16.12 -5.63
CA ARG A 71 14.51 -16.23 -6.44
C ARG A 71 15.70 -15.49 -5.82
N GLY A 72 15.49 -14.71 -4.77
CA GLY A 72 16.52 -13.88 -4.13
C GLY A 72 16.87 -12.60 -4.89
N ASN A 73 16.06 -12.19 -5.86
CA ASN A 73 16.23 -10.93 -6.58
C ASN A 73 15.76 -9.73 -5.74
N LEU A 74 14.76 -9.95 -4.87
CA LEU A 74 14.22 -8.96 -3.96
C LEU A 74 14.38 -9.41 -2.51
N ILE A 75 14.66 -8.45 -1.62
CA ILE A 75 14.74 -8.67 -0.18
C ILE A 75 13.71 -7.76 0.48
N LEU A 76 13.00 -8.30 1.48
CA LEU A 76 12.04 -7.52 2.24
C LEU A 76 12.76 -6.39 3.00
N ARG A 77 12.26 -5.17 2.85
CA ARG A 77 12.83 -4.00 3.55
C ARG A 77 12.88 -4.20 5.07
N SER A 78 11.89 -4.88 5.63
CA SER A 78 11.83 -5.23 7.05
C SER A 78 13.00 -6.12 7.47
N GLU A 79 13.38 -7.10 6.66
CA GLU A 79 14.51 -8.00 6.93
C GLU A 79 15.83 -7.23 6.88
N VAL A 80 16.03 -6.38 5.87
CA VAL A 80 17.24 -5.53 5.77
C VAL A 80 17.37 -4.63 7.00
N VAL A 81 16.28 -3.97 7.41
CA VAL A 81 16.29 -3.10 8.60
C VAL A 81 16.54 -3.92 9.86
N GLY A 82 15.89 -5.07 10.03
CA GLY A 82 16.07 -5.95 11.17
C GLY A 82 17.52 -6.44 11.29
N GLU A 83 18.11 -6.88 10.19
CA GLU A 83 19.50 -7.37 10.14
C GLU A 83 20.50 -6.25 10.42
N LEU A 84 20.29 -5.05 9.86
CA LEU A 84 21.13 -3.88 10.16
C LEU A 84 21.06 -3.50 11.64
N VAL A 85 19.86 -3.48 12.23
CA VAL A 85 19.69 -3.19 13.66
C VAL A 85 20.38 -4.27 14.51
N SER A 86 20.19 -5.54 14.17
CA SER A 86 20.84 -6.67 14.84
C SER A 86 22.37 -6.51 14.85
N ARG A 87 22.98 -6.24 13.70
CA ARG A 87 24.42 -6.02 13.57
C ARG A 87 24.91 -4.83 14.40
N VAL A 88 24.16 -3.72 14.41
CA VAL A 88 24.51 -2.55 15.23
C VAL A 88 24.46 -2.88 16.72
N VAL A 89 23.52 -3.72 17.16
CA VAL A 89 23.44 -4.17 18.56
C VAL A 89 24.66 -5.02 18.93
N VAL A 90 25.08 -5.94 18.07
CA VAL A 90 26.29 -6.75 18.28
C VAL A 90 27.52 -5.87 18.38
N LEU A 91 27.72 -4.96 17.42
CA LEU A 91 28.84 -4.01 17.40
C LEU A 91 28.88 -3.15 18.68
N LYS A 92 27.71 -2.69 19.14
CA LYS A 92 27.60 -1.94 20.41
C LYS A 92 28.05 -2.79 21.60
N GLY A 93 27.63 -4.06 21.66
CA GLY A 93 28.04 -4.99 22.70
C GLY A 93 29.56 -5.19 22.72
N ASP A 94 30.15 -5.42 21.55
CA ASP A 94 31.59 -5.59 21.40
C ASP A 94 32.36 -4.34 21.82
N LEU A 95 31.92 -3.15 21.38
CA LEU A 95 32.50 -1.88 21.80
C LEU A 95 32.48 -1.70 23.32
N LEU A 96 31.34 -1.98 23.96
CA LEU A 96 31.21 -1.89 25.43
C LEU A 96 32.06 -2.90 26.18
N SER A 97 32.42 -4.02 25.55
CA SER A 97 33.32 -5.02 26.13
C SER A 97 34.81 -4.64 26.06
N LEU A 98 35.20 -3.73 25.16
CA LEU A 98 36.61 -3.36 24.92
C LEU A 98 37.35 -2.88 26.19
N PRO A 99 36.78 -2.00 27.05
CA PRO A 99 37.46 -1.56 28.27
C PRO A 99 37.78 -2.72 29.22
N ARG A 100 36.94 -3.76 29.25
CA ARG A 100 37.17 -4.96 30.06
C ARG A 100 38.33 -5.79 29.49
N ARG A 101 38.45 -5.87 28.16
CA ARG A 101 39.57 -6.55 27.48
C ARG A 101 40.91 -5.81 27.68
N LEU A 102 40.85 -4.49 27.85
CA LEU A 102 42.00 -3.63 28.12
C LEU A 102 42.33 -3.49 29.62
N ALA A 103 41.79 -4.35 30.49
CA ALA A 103 42.00 -4.24 31.94
C ALA A 103 43.48 -4.21 32.38
N LYS A 104 44.38 -4.81 31.58
CA LYS A 104 45.83 -4.81 31.81
C LYS A 104 46.53 -3.48 31.46
N TYR A 105 45.84 -2.57 30.77
CA TYR A 105 46.37 -1.29 30.28
C TYR A 105 45.46 -0.14 30.77
N PRO A 106 45.70 0.42 31.97
CA PRO A 106 44.79 1.38 32.60
C PRO A 106 44.53 2.64 31.75
N GLU A 107 45.58 3.22 31.17
CA GLU A 107 45.48 4.41 30.31
C GLU A 107 44.65 4.13 29.05
N ALA A 108 44.95 3.02 28.36
CA ALA A 108 44.22 2.63 27.15
C ALA A 108 42.74 2.30 27.45
N LYS A 109 42.45 1.69 28.60
CA LYS A 109 41.10 1.42 29.07
C LYS A 109 40.30 2.70 29.28
N ASP A 110 40.86 3.68 29.99
CA ASP A 110 40.17 4.92 30.33
C ASP A 110 39.92 5.79 29.10
N ILE A 111 40.91 5.88 28.21
CA ILE A 111 40.77 6.54 26.90
C ILE A 111 39.65 5.87 26.09
N SER A 112 39.70 4.54 25.95
CA SER A 112 38.72 3.79 25.16
C SER A 112 37.30 3.98 25.71
N TYR A 113 37.13 3.87 27.03
CA TYR A 113 35.84 4.04 27.69
C TYR A 113 35.26 5.43 27.44
N LYS A 114 36.07 6.48 27.57
CA LYS A 114 35.65 7.87 27.32
C LYS A 114 35.17 8.06 25.88
N TYR A 115 35.93 7.58 24.90
CA TYR A 115 35.57 7.69 23.49
C TYR A 115 34.30 6.89 23.14
N ILE A 116 34.17 5.65 23.64
CA ILE A 116 32.97 4.83 23.43
C ILE A 116 31.73 5.53 23.97
N MET A 117 31.80 6.08 25.19
CA MET A 117 30.68 6.79 25.80
C MET A 117 30.32 8.07 25.05
N GLN A 118 31.31 8.82 24.56
CA GLN A 118 31.08 10.00 23.73
C GLN A 118 30.41 9.63 22.41
N LEU A 119 30.86 8.55 21.76
CA LEU A 119 30.30 8.05 20.51
C LEU A 119 28.83 7.65 20.72
N LEU A 120 28.54 6.83 21.74
CA LEU A 120 27.17 6.42 22.08
C LEU A 120 26.28 7.62 22.39
N LYS A 121 26.77 8.63 23.13
CA LYS A 121 26.00 9.85 23.42
C LYS A 121 25.70 10.65 22.16
N THR A 122 26.61 10.67 21.19
CA THR A 122 26.46 11.41 19.94
C THR A 122 25.41 10.76 19.05
N TYR A 123 25.49 9.44 18.87
CA TYR A 123 24.59 8.69 17.99
C TYR A 123 23.27 8.26 18.65
N SER A 124 23.17 8.30 19.99
CA SER A 124 21.90 8.11 20.71
C SER A 124 20.99 9.33 20.62
N ARG A 125 21.46 10.48 20.12
CA ARG A 125 20.60 11.63 19.86
C ARG A 125 19.73 11.36 18.63
N PRO A 126 18.41 11.63 18.68
CA PRO A 126 17.56 11.51 17.51
C PRO A 126 18.14 12.35 16.37
N SER A 127 18.46 11.70 15.25
CA SER A 127 19.05 12.34 14.07
C SER A 127 18.20 12.03 12.83
N GLY A 128 18.31 12.89 11.81
CA GLY A 128 17.59 12.74 10.54
C GLY A 128 16.07 12.66 10.69
N VAL A 129 15.48 11.59 10.16
CA VAL A 129 14.02 11.36 10.12
C VAL A 129 13.41 11.26 11.52
N PHE A 130 14.17 10.74 12.50
CA PHE A 130 13.73 10.57 13.89
C PHE A 130 13.78 11.88 14.70
N ARG A 131 14.52 12.89 14.23
CA ARG A 131 14.55 14.23 14.85
C ARG A 131 13.25 14.99 14.58
N LYS A 132 12.79 15.00 13.32
CA LYS A 132 11.54 15.66 12.89
C LYS A 132 10.31 15.10 13.61
N ALA A 133 10.29 13.78 13.89
CA ALA A 133 9.21 13.13 14.63
C ALA A 133 9.09 13.58 16.10
N LYS A 134 10.18 14.08 16.69
CA LYS A 134 10.18 14.60 18.07
C LYS A 134 9.75 16.06 18.11
N GLU A 135 10.22 16.87 17.17
CA GLU A 135 9.83 18.29 16.99
C GLU A 135 8.31 18.41 16.68
N GLY A 136 7.76 17.53 15.84
CA GLY A 136 6.31 17.48 15.57
C GLY A 136 5.46 17.09 16.78
N LYS A 137 5.98 16.27 17.72
CA LYS A 137 5.28 15.91 18.96
C LYS A 137 5.36 16.99 20.03
N GLU A 138 6.44 17.77 20.08
CA GLU A 138 6.58 18.92 20.98
C GLU A 138 5.65 20.06 20.57
N HIS A 139 5.50 20.33 19.26
CA HIS A 139 4.53 21.31 18.77
C HIS A 139 3.06 20.91 18.98
N ALA A 140 2.74 19.60 18.96
CA ALA A 140 1.40 19.10 19.27
C ALA A 140 1.04 19.22 20.77
N LYS A 141 2.03 19.15 21.66
CA LYS A 141 1.83 19.30 23.12
C LYS A 141 1.80 20.75 23.60
N SER A 142 2.22 21.71 22.77
CA SER A 142 2.16 23.15 23.07
C SER A 142 0.84 23.82 22.66
N LYS A 143 -0.06 23.08 21.99
CA LYS A 143 -1.38 23.55 21.52
C LYS A 143 -2.56 22.98 22.31
N VAL A 144 -2.30 22.32 23.44
CA VAL A 144 -3.28 21.89 24.44
C VAL A 144 -2.93 22.57 25.74
#